data_AF-A0A6J8E8R1-F1
#
_entry.id   AF-A0A6J8E8R1-F1
#
_cell.length_a   1.000
_cell.length_b   1.000
_cell.length_c   1.000
_cell.angle_alpha   90.00
_cell.angle_beta   90.00
_cell.angle_gamma   90.00
#
_symmetry.space_group_name_H-M   'P 1'
#
loop_
_entity.id
_entity.type
_entity.pdbx_description
1 polymer ?
#
loop_
_entity_poly.entity_id
_entity_poly.type
_entity_poly.pdbx_seq_one_letter_code
_entity_poly.pdbx_strand_id
1 'polypeptide(L)'
;MSADCILFQTGVGTQNTDFTNFKITKQNLKIDIGQSYIGCSILCFENVHCLSYSYYNETHVCELWDEDFIHTSDTSGSTEAGWSYYYIVRVYLSYFLFPNIKAIQLREVAYGKLSSQSSAYGADNPPNAVDGDLNTYMHTAKEQSPYWIVDLGKIYQIKRIEIFNRKQGNVLTGQRLHDLDMTVGRSHNKMHLCAHYVGPAQLGEHLLFECQHDEKARFVKLMIQGIEILHLAEVKVYALEDARFG
;
A
#
# COMPACT_ATOMS: atom_id res chain seq x y z
N MET A 1 2.09 10.66 32.00
CA MET A 1 2.00 11.64 30.89
C MET A 1 1.55 10.83 29.68
N SER A 2 0.27 10.48 29.62
CA SER A 2 -0.80 11.18 28.86
C SER A 2 -0.44 11.30 27.39
N ALA A 3 -1.03 10.41 26.59
CA ALA A 3 -1.42 10.71 25.22
C ALA A 3 -2.91 10.37 25.16
N ASP A 4 -3.69 11.43 25.18
CA ASP A 4 -5.14 11.44 25.30
C ASP A 4 -5.81 10.86 24.05
N CYS A 5 -7.00 10.27 24.24
CA CYS A 5 -7.95 10.03 23.17
C CYS A 5 -8.20 11.33 22.39
N ILE A 6 -7.81 11.40 21.12
CA ILE A 6 -8.41 12.34 20.19
C ILE A 6 -9.71 11.72 19.71
N LEU A 7 -10.79 12.03 20.44
CA LEU A 7 -12.14 12.05 19.90
C LEU A 7 -12.18 13.12 18.81
N PHE A 8 -12.36 12.71 17.55
CA PHE A 8 -12.77 13.67 16.52
C PHE A 8 -14.26 13.96 16.71
N GLN A 9 -14.54 15.08 17.39
CA GLN A 9 -15.77 15.84 17.23
C GLN A 9 -15.48 16.87 16.14
N THR A 10 -16.10 16.76 14.97
CA THR A 10 -15.87 17.70 13.86
C THR A 10 -16.54 19.03 14.17
N GLY A 11 -15.73 20.02 14.55
CA GLY A 11 -16.05 21.44 14.55
C GLY A 11 -15.82 22.06 13.17
N VAL A 12 -16.68 23.02 12.83
CA VAL A 12 -16.83 23.76 11.57
C VAL A 12 -15.51 24.25 10.95
N GLY A 13 -15.33 24.01 9.65
CA GLY A 13 -14.28 24.63 8.82
C GLY A 13 -14.39 24.22 7.35
N THR A 14 -14.75 25.16 6.49
CA THR A 14 -15.04 24.99 5.05
C THR A 14 -13.78 24.68 4.23
N GLN A 15 -13.83 23.71 3.30
CA GLN A 15 -13.41 23.83 1.89
C GLN A 15 -13.96 22.65 1.06
N ASN A 16 -14.45 22.98 -0.14
CA ASN A 16 -15.10 22.13 -1.13
C ASN A 16 -14.22 20.98 -1.65
N THR A 17 -14.72 19.74 -1.60
CA THR A 17 -14.45 18.72 -2.62
C THR A 17 -15.73 17.94 -2.88
N ASP A 18 -16.20 18.03 -4.12
CA ASP A 18 -17.43 17.46 -4.66
C ASP A 18 -17.27 15.94 -4.82
N PHE A 19 -18.05 15.15 -4.07
CA PHE A 19 -18.14 13.69 -4.18
C PHE A 19 -19.57 13.25 -4.52
N THR A 20 -20.16 13.89 -5.52
CA THR A 20 -21.40 13.42 -6.12
C THR A 20 -21.10 12.26 -7.06
N ASN A 21 -21.15 10.99 -6.57
CA ASN A 21 -21.56 9.77 -7.33
C ASN A 21 -21.20 8.44 -6.63
N PHE A 22 -21.55 8.24 -5.36
CA PHE A 22 -21.69 6.88 -4.82
C PHE A 22 -23.17 6.53 -4.66
N LYS A 23 -23.65 5.58 -5.47
CA LYS A 23 -24.95 4.94 -5.30
C LYS A 23 -24.85 3.97 -4.12
N ILE A 24 -25.45 4.34 -3.00
CA ILE A 24 -25.53 3.52 -1.78
C ILE A 24 -26.52 2.37 -2.04
N THR A 25 -26.06 1.12 -2.01
CA THR A 25 -26.93 -0.06 -2.03
C THR A 25 -26.98 -0.63 -0.61
N LYS A 26 -28.03 -0.26 0.14
CA LYS A 26 -28.20 -0.58 1.56
C LYS A 26 -28.43 -2.10 1.77
N GLN A 27 -27.49 -2.82 2.38
CA GLN A 27 -27.74 -4.19 2.87
C GLN A 27 -27.31 -4.33 4.34
N ASN A 28 -28.29 -4.52 5.22
CA ASN A 28 -28.03 -4.83 6.63
C ASN A 28 -27.67 -6.32 6.72
N LEU A 29 -26.46 -6.63 7.18
CA LEU A 29 -26.00 -8.02 7.34
C LEU A 29 -26.72 -8.76 8.48
N LYS A 30 -27.07 -8.03 9.55
CA LYS A 30 -27.71 -8.58 10.75
C LYS A 30 -28.24 -7.45 11.65
N ILE A 31 -29.37 -7.70 12.31
CA ILE A 31 -29.93 -6.84 13.37
C ILE A 31 -30.07 -7.69 14.64
N ASP A 32 -29.56 -7.23 15.78
CA ASP A 32 -29.66 -7.92 17.08
C ASP A 32 -30.10 -6.95 18.20
N ILE A 33 -30.88 -7.44 19.17
CA ILE A 33 -31.52 -6.63 20.23
C ILE A 33 -31.02 -7.10 21.60
N GLY A 34 -30.61 -6.16 22.45
CA GLY A 34 -30.16 -6.45 23.83
C GLY A 34 -28.66 -6.59 23.98
N GLN A 35 -27.89 -6.21 22.96
CA GLN A 35 -26.43 -6.16 23.02
C GLN A 35 -25.98 -4.82 23.61
N SER A 36 -24.80 -4.81 24.24
CA SER A 36 -24.11 -3.55 24.56
C SER A 36 -23.39 -3.02 23.33
N TYR A 37 -22.87 -1.79 23.39
CA TYR A 37 -21.99 -1.26 22.34
C TYR A 37 -20.80 -2.21 22.07
N ILE A 38 -20.26 -2.85 23.11
CA ILE A 38 -19.19 -3.86 23.01
C ILE A 38 -19.74 -5.13 22.33
N GLY A 39 -20.92 -5.59 22.73
CA GLY A 39 -21.56 -6.76 22.12
C GLY A 39 -21.79 -6.59 20.62
N CYS A 40 -22.22 -5.40 20.19
CA CYS A 40 -22.40 -5.07 18.78
C CYS A 40 -21.09 -5.12 17.98
N SER A 41 -20.00 -4.65 18.59
CA SER A 41 -18.66 -4.74 17.99
C SER A 41 -18.17 -6.19 17.84
N ILE A 42 -18.47 -7.08 18.80
CA ILE A 42 -18.11 -8.50 18.75
C ILE A 42 -18.91 -9.20 17.64
N LEU A 43 -20.21 -8.90 17.52
CA LEU A 43 -21.05 -9.44 16.46
C LEU A 43 -20.56 -9.05 15.05
N CYS A 44 -20.06 -7.82 14.89
CA CYS A 44 -19.40 -7.42 13.65
C CYS A 44 -18.10 -8.20 13.43
N PHE A 45 -17.28 -8.37 14.46
CA PHE A 45 -16.03 -9.11 14.35
C PHE A 45 -16.24 -10.58 13.94
N GLU A 46 -17.25 -11.25 14.50
CA GLU A 46 -17.59 -12.64 14.17
C GLU A 46 -18.16 -12.80 12.75
N ASN A 47 -18.66 -11.71 12.15
CA ASN A 47 -19.18 -11.73 10.79
C ASN A 47 -18.08 -11.35 9.79
N VAL A 48 -17.66 -12.33 8.97
CA VAL A 48 -16.60 -12.15 7.96
C VAL A 48 -16.93 -11.09 6.90
N HIS A 49 -18.22 -10.77 6.72
CA HIS A 49 -18.68 -9.75 5.79
C HIS A 49 -18.84 -8.38 6.45
N CYS A 50 -18.78 -8.26 7.78
CA CYS A 50 -18.99 -6.98 8.46
C CYS A 50 -17.73 -6.10 8.43
N LEU A 51 -17.92 -4.86 7.95
CA LEU A 51 -16.92 -3.79 7.91
C LEU A 51 -17.22 -2.70 8.95
N SER A 52 -18.49 -2.41 9.24
CA SER A 52 -18.91 -1.40 10.22
C SER A 52 -20.20 -1.77 10.96
N TYR A 53 -20.52 -1.07 12.05
CA TYR A 53 -21.75 -1.29 12.84
C TYR A 53 -22.35 0.02 13.38
N SER A 54 -23.66 0.03 13.61
CA SER A 54 -24.38 1.08 14.33
C SER A 54 -25.01 0.51 15.60
N TYR A 55 -25.03 1.32 16.67
CA TYR A 55 -25.64 0.92 17.93
C TYR A 55 -26.62 1.98 18.42
N TYR A 56 -27.86 1.57 18.71
CA TYR A 56 -28.87 2.40 19.32
C TYR A 56 -28.90 2.23 20.81
N ASN A 57 -28.64 3.30 21.55
CA ASN A 57 -28.52 3.21 23.00
C ASN A 57 -29.88 3.00 23.70
N GLU A 58 -30.97 3.53 23.14
CA GLU A 58 -32.29 3.48 23.81
C GLU A 58 -33.00 2.12 23.68
N THR A 59 -32.81 1.42 22.57
CA THR A 59 -33.43 0.09 22.32
C THR A 59 -32.42 -1.04 22.31
N HIS A 60 -31.14 -0.73 22.55
CA HIS A 60 -30.03 -1.69 22.51
C HIS A 60 -29.97 -2.47 21.19
N VAL A 61 -30.34 -1.82 20.09
CA VAL A 61 -30.33 -2.40 18.74
C VAL A 61 -28.94 -2.23 18.12
N CYS A 62 -28.43 -3.31 17.56
CA CYS A 62 -27.19 -3.38 16.81
C CYS A 62 -27.50 -3.64 15.34
N GLU A 63 -26.94 -2.86 14.42
CA GLU A 63 -27.00 -3.15 12.98
C GLU A 63 -25.59 -3.30 12.42
N LEU A 64 -25.36 -4.36 11.63
CA LEU A 64 -24.08 -4.68 11.00
C LEU A 64 -24.12 -4.38 9.50
N TRP A 65 -22.99 -3.89 8.96
CA TRP A 65 -22.88 -3.42 7.59
C TRP A 65 -21.67 -4.05 6.87
N ASP A 66 -21.83 -4.42 5.60
CA ASP A 66 -20.78 -4.93 4.71
C ASP A 66 -20.06 -3.85 3.91
N GLU A 67 -20.34 -2.57 4.18
CA GLU A 67 -19.69 -1.43 3.55
C GLU A 67 -19.06 -0.50 4.60
N ASP A 68 -18.03 0.25 4.18
CA ASP A 68 -17.46 1.35 4.95
C ASP A 68 -18.44 2.52 4.94
N PHE A 69 -19.08 2.81 6.08
CA PHE A 69 -19.99 3.95 6.22
C PHE A 69 -19.19 5.26 6.22
N ILE A 70 -19.01 5.89 5.05
CA ILE A 70 -18.54 7.29 4.96
C ILE A 70 -19.76 8.20 4.80
N HIS A 71 -20.35 8.64 5.91
CA HIS A 71 -21.27 9.77 5.90
C HIS A 71 -20.48 11.07 6.11
N THR A 72 -20.07 11.71 5.02
CA THR A 72 -19.64 13.12 5.02
C THR A 72 -20.82 14.01 4.66
N SER A 73 -21.81 14.11 5.55
CA SER A 73 -22.78 15.23 5.63
C SER A 73 -23.78 14.96 6.73
N ASP A 74 -23.47 15.43 7.94
CA ASP A 74 -24.40 16.13 8.83
C ASP A 74 -23.60 16.75 9.98
N THR A 75 -22.83 17.78 9.63
CA THR A 75 -22.29 18.77 10.59
C THR A 75 -23.32 19.86 10.90
N SER A 76 -24.59 19.47 11.05
CA SER A 76 -25.60 20.26 11.72
C SER A 76 -26.36 19.33 12.63
N GLY A 77 -26.38 19.63 13.92
CA GLY A 77 -27.08 18.83 14.92
C GLY A 77 -28.49 18.47 14.49
N SER A 78 -28.65 17.21 14.09
CA SER A 78 -29.83 16.40 14.40
C SER A 78 -29.29 15.16 15.10
N THR A 79 -29.44 15.16 16.42
CA THR A 79 -29.80 13.92 17.09
C THR A 79 -31.06 13.40 16.40
N GLU A 80 -30.93 12.57 15.36
CA GLU A 80 -31.93 11.52 15.16
C GLU A 80 -31.78 10.62 16.40
N ALA A 81 -32.64 10.93 17.38
CA ALA A 81 -32.52 10.58 18.78
C ALA A 81 -31.99 9.16 18.97
N GLY A 82 -30.79 8.98 19.56
CA GLY A 82 -30.35 7.73 20.17
C GLY A 82 -29.28 6.88 19.46
N TRP A 83 -28.88 7.16 18.22
CA TRP A 83 -27.86 6.38 17.51
C TRP A 83 -26.43 6.86 17.78
N SER A 84 -25.51 5.91 18.01
CA SER A 84 -24.05 6.15 18.03
C SER A 84 -23.38 5.27 16.97
N TYR A 85 -22.52 5.88 16.14
CA TYR A 85 -21.84 5.24 15.01
C TYR A 85 -20.37 4.99 15.35
N TYR A 86 -19.85 3.80 15.04
CA TYR A 86 -18.49 3.40 15.39
C TYR A 86 -17.73 2.81 14.17
N TYR A 87 -16.50 3.28 13.97
CA TYR A 87 -15.65 2.93 12.82
C TYR A 87 -14.72 1.73 13.07
N ILE A 88 -14.48 0.95 12.01
CA ILE A 88 -13.42 -0.03 11.75
C ILE A 88 -13.00 -0.87 12.97
N VAL A 89 -13.82 -1.89 13.25
CA VAL A 89 -13.66 -2.85 14.35
C VAL A 89 -12.46 -3.78 14.18
N ARG A 90 -12.08 -4.13 12.95
CA ARG A 90 -11.14 -5.23 12.72
C ARG A 90 -9.71 -4.94 13.18
N VAL A 91 -9.30 -3.68 13.15
CA VAL A 91 -7.94 -3.29 13.52
C VAL A 91 -7.84 -2.93 15.00
N TYR A 92 -8.88 -2.45 15.68
CA TYR A 92 -8.72 -1.99 17.07
C TYR A 92 -9.04 -3.07 18.12
N LEU A 93 -10.07 -3.90 17.90
CA LEU A 93 -10.46 -4.95 18.85
C LEU A 93 -9.50 -6.15 18.87
N SER A 94 -8.86 -6.45 17.74
CA SER A 94 -7.80 -7.47 17.66
C SER A 94 -6.58 -7.10 18.51
N TYR A 95 -6.24 -5.82 18.67
CA TYR A 95 -5.11 -5.38 19.50
C TYR A 95 -5.47 -5.34 20.99
N PHE A 96 -6.73 -5.02 21.33
CA PHE A 96 -7.19 -5.01 22.72
C PHE A 96 -7.34 -6.43 23.29
N LEU A 97 -7.86 -7.37 22.49
CA LEU A 97 -8.07 -8.76 22.90
C LEU A 97 -6.82 -9.63 22.72
N PHE A 98 -5.91 -9.25 21.81
CA PHE A 98 -4.65 -9.94 21.58
C PHE A 98 -3.48 -8.96 21.55
N PRO A 99 -2.97 -8.52 22.71
CA PRO A 99 -1.83 -7.59 22.80
C PRO A 99 -0.52 -8.14 22.19
N ASN A 100 -0.51 -9.42 21.80
CA ASN A 100 0.59 -10.07 21.09
C ASN A 100 0.35 -10.24 19.57
N ILE A 101 -0.79 -9.80 19.02
CA ILE A 101 -0.98 -9.75 17.57
C ILE A 101 -0.18 -8.58 17.03
N LYS A 102 0.91 -8.93 16.35
CA LYS A 102 1.64 -7.98 15.52
C LYS A 102 0.81 -7.77 14.25
N ALA A 103 0.26 -6.58 14.07
CA ALA A 103 -0.27 -6.25 12.76
C ALA A 103 0.89 -6.17 11.77
N ILE A 104 0.78 -7.00 10.74
CA ILE A 104 1.71 -6.99 9.64
C ILE A 104 1.18 -5.98 8.64
N GLN A 105 1.97 -4.94 8.35
CA GLN A 105 1.65 -3.96 7.33
C GLN A 105 2.58 -4.15 6.13
N LEU A 106 2.02 -3.95 4.94
CA LEU A 106 2.80 -3.85 3.72
C LEU A 106 3.34 -2.42 3.61
N ARG A 107 4.65 -2.24 3.74
CA ARG A 107 5.32 -0.94 3.67
C ARG A 107 6.27 -0.86 2.51
N GLU A 108 6.36 0.32 1.92
CA GLU A 108 7.43 0.68 1.00
C GLU A 108 8.76 0.74 1.79
N VAL A 109 9.80 0.08 1.27
CA VAL A 109 11.10 -0.06 1.95
C VAL A 109 12.32 0.36 1.11
N ALA A 110 12.14 0.68 -0.18
CA ALA A 110 13.21 1.11 -1.07
C ALA A 110 13.39 2.64 -1.12
N TYR A 111 12.42 3.44 -0.68
CA TYR A 111 12.51 4.90 -0.68
C TYR A 111 13.77 5.41 0.03
N GLY A 112 14.50 6.26 -0.68
CA GLY A 112 15.75 6.88 -0.22
C GLY A 112 16.89 5.91 0.08
N LYS A 113 16.81 4.65 -0.38
CA LYS A 113 17.84 3.65 -0.14
C LYS A 113 19.02 3.79 -1.10
N LEU A 114 20.16 3.24 -0.68
CA LEU A 114 21.35 3.23 -1.52
C LEU A 114 21.14 2.30 -2.71
N SER A 115 21.39 2.81 -3.90
CA SER A 115 21.28 2.05 -5.14
C SER A 115 22.50 2.27 -6.01
N SER A 116 22.68 1.35 -6.95
CA SER A 116 23.74 1.37 -7.95
C SER A 116 23.24 0.79 -9.26
N GLN A 117 23.97 1.02 -10.34
CA GLN A 117 23.62 0.53 -11.67
C GLN A 117 24.89 0.11 -12.42
N SER A 118 24.74 -0.69 -13.47
CA SER A 118 25.84 -1.26 -14.25
C SER A 118 26.76 -0.21 -14.88
N SER A 119 26.18 0.85 -15.46
CA SER A 119 26.90 1.98 -16.05
C SER A 119 26.05 3.24 -15.99
N ALA A 120 26.65 4.42 -16.06
CA ALA A 120 25.91 5.69 -16.03
C ALA A 120 25.89 6.36 -17.41
N TYR A 121 24.74 6.96 -17.75
CA TYR A 121 24.61 7.83 -18.91
C TYR A 121 24.06 9.20 -18.49
N GLY A 122 24.83 10.26 -18.74
CA GLY A 122 24.44 11.63 -18.38
C GLY A 122 24.42 11.88 -16.88
N ALA A 123 23.44 12.67 -16.42
CA ALA A 123 23.24 13.04 -15.02
C ALA A 123 22.22 12.15 -14.28
N ASP A 124 21.69 11.14 -14.97
CA ASP A 124 20.59 10.29 -14.51
C ASP A 124 21.12 9.14 -13.62
N ASN A 125 21.24 9.43 -12.33
CA ASN A 125 21.93 8.60 -11.35
C ASN A 125 21.03 7.48 -10.77
N PRO A 126 21.63 6.38 -10.24
CA PRO A 126 20.87 5.27 -9.65
C PRO A 126 19.84 5.65 -8.58
N PRO A 127 20.08 6.64 -7.68
CA PRO A 127 19.13 7.00 -6.63
C PRO A 127 17.83 7.60 -7.16
N ASN A 128 17.80 8.10 -8.40
CA ASN A 128 16.59 8.67 -9.01
C ASN A 128 15.45 7.64 -9.11
N ALA A 129 15.75 6.34 -9.13
CA ALA A 129 14.72 5.30 -9.16
C ALA A 129 14.07 5.02 -7.80
N VAL A 130 14.47 5.70 -6.73
CA VAL A 130 13.93 5.50 -5.36
C VAL A 130 13.79 6.84 -4.62
N ASP A 131 13.65 7.95 -5.35
CA ASP A 131 13.57 9.30 -4.78
C ASP A 131 12.13 9.79 -4.55
N GLY A 132 11.14 9.05 -5.07
CA GLY A 132 9.72 9.37 -4.98
C GLY A 132 9.21 10.34 -6.05
N ASP A 133 10.06 10.81 -6.97
CA ASP A 133 9.69 11.69 -8.08
C ASP A 133 9.60 10.93 -9.40
N LEU A 134 8.37 10.69 -9.86
CA LEU A 134 8.12 9.99 -11.12
C LEU A 134 8.59 10.75 -12.39
N ASN A 135 9.17 11.94 -12.24
CA ASN A 135 9.71 12.75 -13.33
C ASN A 135 11.23 12.64 -13.47
N THR A 136 11.94 12.15 -12.45
CA THR A 136 13.34 11.76 -12.55
C THR A 136 13.42 10.31 -13.04
N TYR A 137 14.61 9.86 -13.46
CA TYR A 137 14.87 8.47 -13.77
C TYR A 137 16.37 8.18 -13.67
N MET A 138 16.72 6.91 -13.46
CA MET A 138 18.07 6.42 -13.68
C MET A 138 18.25 6.01 -15.14
N HIS A 139 19.49 6.06 -15.66
CA HIS A 139 19.75 5.70 -17.05
C HIS A 139 21.14 5.05 -17.22
N THR A 140 21.18 3.83 -17.76
CA THR A 140 22.44 3.17 -18.12
C THR A 140 22.92 3.57 -19.52
N ALA A 141 24.19 3.30 -19.84
CA ALA A 141 24.57 3.22 -21.25
C ALA A 141 23.87 2.01 -21.92
N LYS A 142 23.91 1.95 -23.26
CA LYS A 142 23.53 0.74 -23.98
C LYS A 142 24.62 -0.31 -23.80
N GLU A 143 24.31 -1.41 -23.13
CA GLU A 143 25.29 -2.43 -22.76
C GLU A 143 24.65 -3.82 -22.66
N GLN A 144 25.48 -4.85 -22.50
CA GLN A 144 25.00 -6.22 -22.26
C GLN A 144 24.48 -6.33 -20.82
N SER A 145 23.23 -6.78 -20.69
CA SER A 145 22.55 -7.04 -19.42
C SER A 145 22.62 -5.87 -18.43
N PRO A 146 22.13 -4.67 -18.82
CA PRO A 146 22.12 -3.52 -17.95
C PRO A 146 21.30 -3.82 -16.71
N TYR A 147 21.75 -3.34 -15.55
CA TYR A 147 21.05 -3.59 -14.29
C TYR A 147 21.04 -2.38 -13.38
N TRP A 148 20.04 -2.36 -12.51
CA TRP A 148 19.94 -1.51 -11.34
C TRP A 148 19.72 -2.38 -10.11
N ILE A 149 20.35 -2.03 -8.98
CA ILE A 149 20.23 -2.77 -7.72
C ILE A 149 20.13 -1.80 -6.55
N VAL A 150 19.22 -2.10 -5.62
CA VAL A 150 19.03 -1.38 -4.36
C VAL A 150 19.40 -2.24 -3.16
N ASP A 151 20.12 -1.63 -2.21
CA ASP A 151 20.36 -2.15 -0.87
C ASP A 151 19.31 -1.60 0.09
N LEU A 152 18.37 -2.43 0.53
CA LEU A 152 17.30 -2.05 1.45
C LEU A 152 17.82 -1.74 2.88
N GLY A 153 19.11 -1.96 3.16
CA GLY A 153 19.78 -1.68 4.44
C GLY A 153 19.59 -2.76 5.51
N LYS A 154 18.51 -3.56 5.42
CA LYS A 154 18.28 -4.75 6.24
C LYS A 154 17.51 -5.82 5.47
N ILE A 155 17.31 -6.97 6.10
CA ILE A 155 16.61 -8.11 5.52
C ILE A 155 15.10 -7.96 5.71
N TYR A 156 14.36 -8.06 4.61
CA TYR A 156 12.91 -7.92 4.51
C TYR A 156 12.27 -9.17 3.90
N GLN A 157 11.01 -9.44 4.24
CA GLN A 157 10.18 -10.37 3.48
C GLN A 157 9.48 -9.57 2.38
N ILE A 158 10.06 -9.57 1.18
CA ILE A 158 9.57 -8.80 0.03
C ILE A 158 8.31 -9.47 -0.51
N LYS A 159 7.29 -8.67 -0.78
CA LYS A 159 5.99 -9.15 -1.29
C LYS A 159 5.65 -8.59 -2.65
N ARG A 160 6.05 -7.36 -2.94
CA ARG A 160 5.66 -6.69 -4.17
C ARG A 160 6.76 -5.75 -4.64
N ILE A 161 6.96 -5.71 -5.94
CA ILE A 161 7.82 -4.74 -6.63
C ILE A 161 6.91 -4.00 -7.61
N GLU A 162 6.90 -2.68 -7.52
CA GLU A 162 6.26 -1.82 -8.52
C GLU A 162 7.34 -1.06 -9.28
N ILE A 163 7.15 -0.94 -10.60
CA ILE A 163 8.08 -0.27 -11.50
C ILE A 163 7.30 0.79 -12.27
N PHE A 164 7.81 2.00 -12.26
CA PHE A 164 7.32 3.10 -13.09
C PHE A 164 8.31 3.30 -14.22
N ASN A 165 7.86 3.08 -15.46
CA ASN A 165 8.68 3.31 -16.64
C ASN A 165 8.83 4.81 -16.89
N ARG A 166 9.85 5.17 -17.66
CA ARG A 166 10.12 6.56 -18.06
C ARG A 166 8.93 7.16 -18.81
N LYS A 167 8.49 8.35 -18.39
CA LYS A 167 7.34 9.06 -18.98
C LYS A 167 7.70 9.98 -20.15
N GLN A 168 8.98 10.34 -20.28
CA GLN A 168 9.47 11.29 -21.27
C GLN A 168 10.09 10.57 -22.47
N GLY A 169 9.86 11.06 -23.68
CA GLY A 169 10.44 10.51 -24.91
C GLY A 169 9.36 10.08 -25.89
N ASN A 170 9.59 8.96 -26.58
CA ASN A 170 8.68 8.41 -27.58
C ASN A 170 8.38 6.93 -27.29
N VAL A 171 7.55 6.31 -28.14
CA VAL A 171 7.16 4.89 -28.01
C VAL A 171 8.38 3.96 -27.88
N LEU A 172 9.42 4.17 -28.68
CA LEU A 172 10.65 3.36 -28.63
C LEU A 172 11.39 3.51 -27.30
N THR A 173 11.24 4.65 -26.61
CA THR A 173 11.82 4.85 -25.28
C THR A 173 11.10 3.96 -24.27
N GLY A 174 9.77 3.94 -24.27
CA GLY A 174 9.01 3.07 -23.38
C GLY A 174 9.34 1.59 -23.59
N GLN A 175 9.46 1.17 -24.86
CA GLN A 175 9.66 -0.22 -25.25
C GLN A 175 11.03 -0.81 -24.86
N ARG A 176 12.01 0.01 -24.45
CA ARG A 176 13.30 -0.48 -23.95
C ARG A 176 13.17 -1.32 -22.69
N LEU A 177 12.11 -1.13 -21.91
CA LEU A 177 11.83 -2.00 -20.78
C LEU A 177 11.11 -3.26 -21.27
N HIS A 178 11.88 -4.33 -21.46
CA HIS A 178 11.43 -5.66 -21.87
C HIS A 178 12.37 -6.72 -21.30
N ASP A 179 11.98 -7.99 -21.35
CA ASP A 179 12.77 -9.14 -20.89
C ASP A 179 13.50 -8.88 -19.55
N LEU A 180 12.76 -8.34 -18.58
CA LEU A 180 13.28 -7.85 -17.30
C LEU A 180 13.17 -8.92 -16.23
N ASP A 181 14.31 -9.33 -15.69
CA ASP A 181 14.40 -10.16 -14.49
C ASP A 181 14.42 -9.30 -13.23
N MET A 182 13.48 -9.57 -12.32
CA MET A 182 13.47 -9.02 -10.96
C MET A 182 13.95 -10.11 -10.02
N THR A 183 15.15 -9.93 -9.50
CA THR A 183 15.77 -10.88 -8.57
C THR A 183 15.92 -10.26 -7.18
N VAL A 184 15.83 -11.11 -6.15
CA VAL A 184 15.94 -10.71 -4.75
C VAL A 184 16.90 -11.63 -4.01
N GLY A 185 17.67 -11.10 -3.05
CA GLY A 185 18.63 -11.93 -2.32
C GLY A 185 19.13 -11.30 -1.02
N ARG A 186 19.68 -12.13 -0.12
CA ARG A 186 20.36 -11.66 1.10
C ARG A 186 21.72 -11.02 0.79
N SER A 187 22.32 -11.39 -0.33
CA SER A 187 23.58 -10.87 -0.87
C SER A 187 23.40 -10.60 -2.36
N HIS A 188 24.07 -9.57 -2.87
CA HIS A 188 24.06 -9.24 -4.30
C HIS A 188 24.72 -10.31 -5.20
N ASN A 189 25.43 -11.30 -4.62
CA ASN A 189 26.05 -12.40 -5.36
C ASN A 189 25.20 -13.67 -5.42
N LYS A 190 24.11 -13.74 -4.64
CA LYS A 190 23.22 -14.90 -4.58
C LYS A 190 21.78 -14.41 -4.49
N MET A 191 21.18 -14.26 -5.66
CA MET A 191 19.83 -13.74 -5.84
C MET A 191 18.94 -14.80 -6.51
N HIS A 192 17.66 -14.79 -6.18
CA HIS A 192 16.65 -15.68 -6.72
C HIS A 192 15.63 -14.87 -7.51
N LEU A 193 15.04 -15.46 -8.55
CA LEU A 193 14.02 -14.80 -9.37
C LEU A 193 12.75 -14.59 -8.53
N CYS A 194 12.30 -13.34 -8.41
CA CYS A 194 10.99 -13.00 -7.86
C CYS A 194 9.94 -12.99 -8.99
N ALA A 195 10.24 -12.30 -10.09
CA ALA A 195 9.36 -12.19 -11.23
C ALA A 195 10.17 -11.96 -12.52
N HIS A 196 9.56 -12.32 -13.65
CA HIS A 196 10.07 -12.02 -14.98
C HIS A 196 9.00 -11.27 -15.78
N TYR A 197 9.40 -10.21 -16.47
CA TYR A 197 8.52 -9.43 -17.33
C TYR A 197 9.00 -9.51 -18.77
N VAL A 198 8.16 -10.07 -19.65
CA VAL A 198 8.50 -10.24 -21.08
C VAL A 198 8.48 -8.88 -21.82
N GLY A 199 7.48 -8.04 -21.54
CA GLY A 199 7.33 -6.75 -22.20
C GLY A 199 6.91 -6.82 -23.68
N PRO A 200 7.15 -5.73 -24.45
CA PRO A 200 7.72 -4.46 -24.00
C PRO A 200 6.71 -3.57 -23.27
N ALA A 201 7.22 -2.71 -22.39
CA ALA A 201 6.39 -1.73 -21.68
C ALA A 201 6.04 -0.51 -22.54
N GLN A 202 5.00 0.21 -22.15
CA GLN A 202 4.62 1.49 -22.70
C GLN A 202 5.34 2.65 -22.00
N LEU A 203 5.38 3.80 -22.67
CA LEU A 203 5.92 5.03 -22.09
C LEU A 203 5.12 5.40 -20.83
N GLY A 204 5.81 5.53 -19.71
CA GLY A 204 5.19 5.88 -18.42
C GLY A 204 4.35 4.78 -17.77
N GLU A 205 4.39 3.54 -18.28
CA GLU A 205 3.62 2.42 -17.73
C GLU A 205 3.99 2.13 -16.26
N HIS A 206 2.99 1.83 -15.45
CA HIS A 206 3.14 1.34 -14.08
C HIS A 206 2.91 -0.16 -14.08
N LEU A 207 3.94 -0.90 -13.70
CA LEU A 207 3.94 -2.35 -13.63
C LEU A 207 4.00 -2.81 -12.17
N LEU A 208 3.24 -3.85 -11.84
CA LEU A 208 3.15 -4.41 -10.48
C LEU A 208 3.43 -5.91 -10.54
N PHE A 209 4.36 -6.36 -9.70
CA PHE A 209 4.78 -7.76 -9.63
C PHE A 209 4.76 -8.24 -8.18
N GLU A 210 4.14 -9.40 -7.96
CA GLU A 210 4.12 -10.06 -6.66
C GLU A 210 5.22 -11.13 -6.59
N CYS A 211 6.00 -11.12 -5.51
CA CYS A 211 6.98 -12.17 -5.24
C CYS A 211 6.27 -13.35 -4.58
N GLN A 212 6.28 -14.52 -5.24
CA GLN A 212 5.59 -15.71 -4.74
C GLN A 212 6.31 -16.44 -3.61
N HIS A 213 7.53 -16.03 -3.25
CA HIS A 213 8.38 -16.77 -2.32
C HIS A 213 8.52 -16.01 -1.00
N ASP A 214 8.46 -16.73 0.11
CA ASP A 214 8.61 -16.17 1.47
C ASP A 214 10.07 -15.90 1.88
N GLU A 215 11.00 -16.01 0.93
CA GLU A 215 12.40 -15.79 1.21
C GLU A 215 12.70 -14.34 1.57
N LYS A 216 13.48 -14.17 2.65
CA LYS A 216 13.88 -12.85 3.09
C LYS A 216 15.09 -12.36 2.30
N ALA A 217 15.05 -11.12 1.84
CA ALA A 217 16.06 -10.48 1.00
C ALA A 217 16.44 -9.08 1.52
N ARG A 218 17.67 -8.65 1.20
CA ARG A 218 18.18 -7.29 1.45
C ARG A 218 18.39 -6.52 0.16
N PHE A 219 18.65 -7.22 -0.94
CA PHE A 219 18.92 -6.63 -2.24
C PHE A 219 17.80 -6.96 -3.21
N VAL A 220 17.42 -5.98 -4.04
CA VAL A 220 16.54 -6.15 -5.20
C VAL A 220 17.28 -5.68 -6.43
N LYS A 221 17.36 -6.51 -7.46
CA LYS A 221 18.05 -6.23 -8.72
C LYS A 221 17.09 -6.41 -9.89
N LEU A 222 17.02 -5.39 -10.73
CA LEU A 222 16.28 -5.36 -11.99
C LEU A 222 17.31 -5.41 -13.12
N MET A 223 17.18 -6.37 -14.02
CA MET A 223 18.15 -6.60 -15.10
C MET A 223 17.44 -6.99 -16.38
N ILE A 224 17.73 -6.29 -17.47
CA ILE A 224 17.24 -6.67 -18.80
C ILE A 224 18.13 -7.80 -19.35
N GLN A 225 17.54 -8.78 -20.02
CA GLN A 225 18.29 -9.78 -20.78
C GLN A 225 18.69 -9.23 -22.16
N GLY A 226 19.94 -9.47 -22.58
CA GLY A 226 20.44 -8.99 -23.87
C GLY A 226 21.06 -7.59 -23.83
N ILE A 227 21.25 -6.97 -25.01
CA ILE A 227 21.88 -5.65 -25.14
C ILE A 227 20.82 -4.57 -25.22
N GLU A 228 20.67 -3.78 -24.17
CA GLU A 228 19.71 -2.67 -24.14
C GLU A 228 20.16 -1.54 -23.21
N ILE A 229 19.34 -0.50 -23.10
CA ILE A 229 19.40 0.57 -22.11
C ILE A 229 18.36 0.29 -21.02
N LEU A 230 18.78 0.29 -19.76
CA LEU A 230 17.85 0.31 -18.64
C LEU A 230 17.62 1.75 -18.19
N HIS A 231 16.35 2.16 -18.16
CA HIS A 231 15.93 3.38 -17.48
C HIS A 231 14.65 3.15 -16.68
N LEU A 232 14.65 3.60 -15.44
CA LEU A 232 13.57 3.38 -14.50
C LEU A 232 13.26 4.72 -13.85
N ALA A 233 11.99 5.15 -13.92
CA ALA A 233 11.56 6.39 -13.27
C ALA A 233 11.46 6.19 -11.76
N GLU A 234 10.84 5.10 -11.32
CA GLU A 234 10.73 4.78 -9.90
C GLU A 234 10.57 3.27 -9.72
N VAL A 235 11.13 2.73 -8.65
CA VAL A 235 11.01 1.34 -8.22
C VAL A 235 10.61 1.34 -6.76
N LYS A 236 9.41 0.85 -6.47
CA LYS A 236 8.92 0.70 -5.10
C LYS A 236 9.01 -0.76 -4.71
N VAL A 237 9.63 -1.03 -3.56
CA VAL A 237 9.70 -2.38 -3.00
C VAL A 237 8.85 -2.39 -1.75
N TYR A 238 7.91 -3.33 -1.69
CA TYR A 238 7.05 -3.49 -0.54
C TYR A 238 7.35 -4.78 0.21
N ALA A 239 7.43 -4.65 1.53
CA ALA A 239 7.69 -5.76 2.44
C ALA A 239 6.74 -5.76 3.62
N LEU A 240 6.59 -6.93 4.22
CA LEU A 240 5.88 -7.09 5.49
C LEU A 240 6.77 -6.59 6.63
N GLU A 241 6.29 -5.60 7.37
CA GLU A 241 6.88 -5.16 8.64
C GLU A 241 5.87 -5.25 9.78
N ASP A 242 6.39 -5.54 10.98
CA ASP A 242 5.64 -5.35 12.21
C ASP A 242 5.28 -3.87 12.34
N ALA A 243 3.99 -3.56 12.52
CA ALA A 243 3.54 -2.22 12.89
C ALA A 243 4.05 -1.89 14.30
N ARG A 244 5.30 -1.43 14.40
CA ARG A 244 5.85 -0.85 15.62
C ARG A 244 5.36 0.59 15.71
N PHE A 245 4.33 0.79 16.52
CA PHE A 245 3.92 2.13 16.98
C PHE A 245 4.90 2.50 18.10
N GLY A 246 5.76 3.49 17.84
CA GLY A 246 6.65 4.10 18.82
C GLY A 246 6.04 5.38 19.37
#